data_AF-A0AAJ1ACS2-F1
#
_entry.id   AF-A0AAJ1ACS2-F1
#
_cell.length_a   1.000
_cell.length_b   1.000
_cell.length_c   1.000
_cell.angle_alpha   90.00
_cell.angle_beta   90.00
_cell.angle_gamma   90.00
#
_symmetry.space_group_name_H-M   'P 1'
#
loop_
_entity.id
_entity.type
_entity.pdbx_description
1 polymer ?
#
loop_
_entity_poly.entity_id
_entity_poly.type
_entity_poly.pdbx_seq_one_letter_code
_entity_poly.pdbx_strand_id
1 'polypeptide(L)'
;MTTKHTIPSDEDLTAFIDGELTAEEAARIEAIVNEDESVAERLEFLARASLPFEQAFAPLLSEAPRQKLETMLAAIPAQQSTKSASAPLFASRRRFLGALAASLVAGIAIDRAVIGIGARFSAKDENSEWRAVVADYISLYTAETFAGPAPGREDQAAQLAGLDEKLGLSLSPEAVSLPGIDFKRALLLQYDGKALAQIAYLDPETGPMALCIVKSDKGPKVPDLESRKGMNVVYWSNATHAFMLIGRIPVDRVQELAENARSRLSS
;
A
#
# COMPACT_ATOMS: atom_id res chain seq x y z
N MET A 1 -4.05 -15.95 49.67
CA MET A 1 -3.64 -15.59 48.31
C MET A 1 -4.87 -15.65 47.44
N THR A 2 -5.39 -14.50 47.03
CA THR A 2 -6.67 -14.42 46.32
C THR A 2 -6.36 -14.38 44.83
N THR A 3 -6.47 -15.54 44.16
CA THR A 3 -6.37 -15.63 42.71
C THR A 3 -7.56 -14.90 42.11
N LYS A 4 -7.30 -13.71 41.57
CA LYS A 4 -8.29 -12.91 40.85
C LYS A 4 -8.71 -13.75 39.64
N HIS A 5 -9.95 -14.22 39.62
CA HIS A 5 -10.53 -14.93 38.48
C HIS A 5 -10.76 -13.88 37.39
N THR A 6 -9.72 -13.64 36.60
CA THR A 6 -9.81 -12.76 35.43
C THR A 6 -10.55 -13.56 34.36
N ILE A 7 -11.68 -13.03 33.90
CA ILE A 7 -12.43 -13.58 32.76
C ILE A 7 -11.45 -13.67 31.57
N PRO A 8 -11.30 -14.84 30.92
CA PRO A 8 -10.40 -15.01 29.77
C PRO A 8 -10.77 -14.06 28.63
N SER A 9 -9.78 -13.55 27.91
CA SER A 9 -10.05 -12.76 26.70
C SER A 9 -10.39 -13.67 25.51
N ASP A 10 -10.93 -13.10 24.43
CA ASP A 10 -11.20 -13.86 23.21
C ASP A 10 -9.91 -14.43 22.59
N GLU A 11 -8.78 -13.73 22.73
CA GLU A 11 -7.47 -14.23 22.31
C GLU A 11 -7.06 -15.46 23.11
N ASP A 12 -7.26 -15.46 24.43
CA ASP A 12 -6.96 -16.62 25.29
C ASP A 12 -7.85 -17.82 24.94
N LEU A 13 -9.14 -17.59 24.70
CA LEU A 13 -10.08 -18.64 24.29
C LEU A 13 -9.77 -19.20 22.90
N THR A 14 -9.32 -18.34 21.97
CA THR A 14 -8.91 -18.77 20.63
C THR A 14 -7.61 -19.57 20.70
N ALA A 15 -6.62 -19.12 21.46
CA ALA A 15 -5.38 -19.87 21.69
C ALA A 15 -5.65 -21.23 22.37
N PHE A 16 -6.65 -21.30 23.24
CA PHE A 16 -7.13 -22.57 23.81
C PHE A 16 -7.73 -23.49 22.74
N ILE A 17 -8.57 -22.97 21.83
CA ILE A 17 -9.14 -23.73 20.71
C ILE A 17 -8.04 -24.26 19.78
N ASP A 18 -7.02 -23.44 19.51
CA ASP A 18 -5.91 -23.80 18.61
C ASP A 18 -4.87 -24.71 19.28
N GLY A 19 -4.96 -24.94 20.60
CA GLY A 19 -4.02 -25.78 21.35
C GLY A 19 -2.66 -25.13 21.60
N GLU A 20 -2.56 -23.80 21.45
CA GLU A 20 -1.32 -23.02 21.57
C GLU A 20 -0.99 -22.59 23.01
N LEU A 21 -1.85 -22.92 23.97
CA LEU A 21 -1.63 -22.63 25.39
C LEU A 21 -0.76 -23.67 26.08
N THR A 22 -0.05 -23.25 27.13
CA THR A 22 0.64 -24.18 28.02
C THR A 22 -0.38 -25.02 28.80
N ALA A 23 0.04 -26.21 29.27
CA ALA A 23 -0.84 -27.14 29.97
C ALA A 23 -1.49 -26.52 31.22
N GLU A 24 -0.75 -25.68 31.95
CA GLU A 24 -1.26 -24.97 33.13
C GLU A 24 -2.34 -23.93 32.79
N GLU A 25 -2.23 -23.30 31.62
CA GLU A 25 -3.15 -22.25 31.17
C GLU A 25 -4.40 -22.84 30.53
N ALA A 26 -4.24 -23.93 29.77
CA ALA A 26 -5.35 -24.73 29.27
C ALA A 26 -6.20 -25.28 30.41
N ALA A 27 -5.58 -25.86 31.45
CA ALA A 27 -6.29 -26.36 32.62
C ALA A 27 -7.03 -25.25 33.38
N ARG A 28 -6.48 -24.04 33.42
CA ARG A 28 -7.15 -22.87 34.01
C ARG A 28 -8.39 -22.46 33.21
N ILE A 29 -8.28 -22.39 31.87
CA ILE A 29 -9.43 -22.05 31.02
C ILE A 29 -10.49 -23.13 31.08
N GLU A 30 -10.10 -24.42 31.09
CA GLU A 30 -11.02 -25.55 31.26
C GLU A 30 -11.77 -25.47 32.60
N ALA A 31 -11.09 -25.10 33.69
CA ALA A 31 -11.75 -24.88 34.98
C ALA A 31 -12.76 -23.72 34.92
N ILE A 32 -12.41 -22.60 34.28
CA ILE A 32 -13.30 -21.44 34.14
C ILE A 32 -14.51 -21.78 33.26
N VAL A 33 -14.31 -22.48 32.14
CA VAL A 33 -15.39 -22.91 31.23
C VAL A 33 -16.38 -23.84 31.93
N ASN A 34 -15.91 -24.71 32.83
CA ASN A 34 -16.78 -25.60 33.60
C ASN A 34 -17.57 -24.86 34.71
N GLU A 35 -17.10 -23.70 35.16
CA GLU A 35 -17.73 -22.92 36.23
C GLU A 35 -18.61 -21.77 35.70
N ASP A 36 -18.29 -21.19 34.54
CA ASP A 36 -18.96 -20.01 33.97
C ASP A 36 -19.59 -20.33 32.60
N GLU A 37 -20.92 -20.43 32.60
CA GLU A 37 -21.74 -20.70 31.41
C GLU A 37 -21.53 -19.65 30.30
N SER A 38 -21.26 -18.39 30.64
CA SER A 38 -21.04 -17.34 29.64
C SER A 38 -19.71 -17.50 28.89
N VAL A 39 -18.68 -17.99 29.58
CA VAL A 39 -17.37 -18.29 28.98
C VAL A 39 -17.48 -19.53 28.09
N ALA A 40 -18.26 -20.54 28.51
CA ALA A 40 -18.55 -21.72 27.70
C ALA A 40 -19.28 -21.37 26.39
N GLU A 41 -20.33 -20.53 26.45
CA GLU A 41 -21.03 -20.05 25.25
C GLU A 41 -20.11 -19.25 24.32
N ARG A 42 -19.22 -18.42 24.90
CA ARG A 42 -18.26 -17.64 24.12
C ARG A 42 -17.25 -18.54 23.41
N LEU A 43 -16.74 -19.56 24.10
CA LEU A 43 -15.83 -20.55 23.53
C LEU A 43 -16.48 -21.33 22.38
N GLU A 44 -17.73 -21.79 22.57
CA GLU A 44 -18.47 -22.50 21.51
C GLU A 44 -18.75 -21.60 20.30
N PHE A 45 -19.04 -20.31 20.53
CA PHE A 45 -19.18 -19.34 19.46
C PHE A 45 -17.89 -19.19 18.64
N LEU A 46 -16.74 -19.07 19.29
CA LEU A 46 -15.44 -18.94 18.61
C LEU A 46 -15.05 -20.23 17.90
N ALA A 47 -15.32 -21.39 18.50
CA ALA A 47 -15.03 -22.70 17.92
C ALA A 47 -15.77 -22.93 16.59
N ARG A 48 -16.94 -22.33 16.37
CA ARG A 48 -17.67 -22.42 15.07
C ARG A 48 -16.90 -21.81 13.89
N ALA A 49 -15.99 -20.86 14.15
CA ALA A 49 -15.14 -20.28 13.11
C ALA A 49 -13.88 -21.12 12.84
N SER A 50 -13.56 -22.09 13.70
CA SER A 50 -12.47 -23.04 13.50
C SER A 50 -12.92 -24.16 12.56
N LEU A 51 -12.68 -23.95 11.26
CA LEU A 51 -12.90 -24.94 10.21
C LEU A 51 -11.68 -25.87 10.09
N PRO A 52 -11.80 -27.07 9.48
CA PRO A 52 -10.69 -28.00 9.28
C PRO A 52 -9.70 -27.51 8.19
N PHE A 53 -9.10 -26.34 8.40
CA PHE A 53 -8.18 -25.69 7.47
C PHE A 53 -6.95 -26.56 7.20
N GLU A 54 -6.40 -27.22 8.22
CA GLU A 54 -5.24 -28.11 8.07
C GLU A 54 -5.47 -29.18 7.00
N GLN A 55 -6.66 -29.81 7.00
CA GLN A 55 -7.02 -30.85 6.03
C GLN A 55 -7.19 -30.28 4.62
N ALA A 56 -7.75 -29.07 4.49
CA ALA A 56 -7.91 -28.39 3.21
C ALA A 56 -6.56 -27.99 2.58
N PHE A 57 -5.56 -27.64 3.39
CA PHE A 57 -4.23 -27.23 2.93
C PHE A 57 -3.22 -28.40 2.84
N ALA A 58 -3.54 -29.59 3.35
CA ALA A 58 -2.66 -30.76 3.30
C ALA A 58 -2.16 -31.12 1.87
N PRO A 59 -2.99 -31.07 0.81
CA PRO A 59 -2.49 -31.28 -0.56
C PRO A 59 -1.46 -30.24 -0.97
N LEU A 60 -1.70 -28.95 -0.69
CA LEU A 60 -0.77 -27.86 -1.00
C LEU A 60 0.56 -27.98 -0.23
N LEU A 61 0.52 -28.48 1.01
CA LEU A 61 1.73 -28.76 1.79
C LEU A 61 2.54 -29.94 1.24
N SER A 62 1.91 -30.89 0.56
CA SER A 62 2.64 -31.99 -0.13
C SER A 62 3.36 -31.49 -1.38
N GLU A 63 2.79 -30.49 -2.07
CA GLU A 63 3.36 -29.86 -3.27
C GLU A 63 4.31 -28.69 -2.96
N ALA A 64 4.45 -28.31 -1.69
CA ALA A 64 5.32 -27.22 -1.28
C ALA A 64 6.78 -27.47 -1.72
N PRO A 65 7.47 -26.49 -2.33
CA PRO A 65 8.83 -26.65 -2.85
C PRO A 65 9.87 -26.60 -1.71
N ARG A 66 9.79 -27.57 -0.79
CA ARG A 66 10.58 -27.65 0.46
C ARG A 66 12.07 -27.48 0.20
N GLN A 67 12.61 -28.20 -0.78
CA GLN A 67 14.03 -28.17 -1.09
C GLN A 67 14.52 -26.77 -1.52
N LYS A 68 13.70 -26.03 -2.28
CA LYS A 68 14.02 -24.65 -2.67
C LYS A 68 14.04 -23.72 -1.45
N LEU A 69 13.07 -23.87 -0.55
CA LEU A 69 12.98 -23.08 0.68
C LEU A 69 14.13 -23.39 1.65
N GLU A 70 14.48 -24.66 1.82
CA GLU A 70 15.65 -25.09 2.62
C GLU A 70 16.95 -24.54 2.05
N THR A 71 17.10 -24.56 0.71
CA THR A 71 18.26 -23.96 0.04
C THR A 71 18.34 -22.46 0.29
N MET A 72 17.21 -21.76 0.19
CA MET A 72 17.13 -20.33 0.50
C MET A 72 17.47 -20.05 1.97
N LEU A 73 16.97 -20.86 2.90
CA LEU A 73 17.26 -20.74 4.33
C LEU A 73 18.74 -20.97 4.64
N ALA A 74 19.34 -22.00 4.05
CA ALA A 74 20.77 -22.30 4.19
C ALA A 74 21.68 -21.23 3.58
N ALA A 75 21.18 -20.50 2.57
CA ALA A 75 21.89 -19.39 1.95
C ALA A 75 21.86 -18.10 2.78
N ILE A 76 21.02 -18.02 3.84
CA ILE A 76 21.03 -16.89 4.76
C ILE A 76 22.24 -17.04 5.69
N PRO A 77 23.20 -16.09 5.68
CA PRO A 77 24.33 -16.14 6.58
C PRO A 77 23.83 -16.10 8.02
N ALA A 78 24.18 -17.10 8.82
CA ALA A 78 23.96 -17.04 10.26
C ALA A 78 24.71 -15.82 10.79
N GLN A 79 23.98 -14.84 11.34
CA GLN A 79 24.60 -13.79 12.13
C GLN A 79 25.33 -14.48 13.27
N GLN A 80 26.65 -14.49 13.19
CA GLN A 80 27.49 -14.78 14.33
C GLN A 80 27.24 -13.66 15.35
N SER A 81 26.25 -13.86 16.21
CA SER A 81 26.25 -13.21 17.50
C SER A 81 27.53 -13.66 18.16
N THR A 82 28.55 -12.81 18.11
CA THR A 82 29.79 -12.99 18.85
C THR A 82 29.40 -12.97 20.32
N LYS A 83 29.08 -14.16 20.86
CA LYS A 83 29.17 -14.44 22.29
C LYS A 83 30.63 -14.23 22.65
N SER A 84 30.97 -13.00 23.02
CA SER A 84 32.23 -12.67 23.65
C SER A 84 32.28 -13.44 24.97
N ALA A 85 32.97 -14.56 24.94
CA ALA A 85 33.40 -15.27 26.13
C ALA A 85 34.65 -14.55 26.66
N SER A 86 34.51 -13.80 27.76
CA SER A 86 35.33 -13.94 28.97
C SER A 86 35.23 -12.74 29.93
N ALA A 87 35.20 -13.11 31.22
CA ALA A 87 35.50 -12.34 32.45
C ALA A 87 34.39 -11.49 33.13
N PRO A 88 34.44 -11.35 34.47
CA PRO A 88 34.75 -12.32 35.52
C PRO A 88 33.58 -12.51 36.50
N LEU A 89 33.70 -13.54 37.35
CA LEU A 89 32.88 -13.76 38.53
C LEU A 89 32.94 -12.51 39.44
N PHE A 90 31.82 -12.20 40.11
CA PHE A 90 31.62 -11.09 41.05
C PHE A 90 31.23 -9.72 40.45
N ALA A 91 29.94 -9.56 40.12
CA ALA A 91 29.32 -8.23 40.11
C ALA A 91 27.92 -8.28 40.74
N SER A 92 27.81 -7.58 41.86
CA SER A 92 26.64 -7.34 42.71
C SER A 92 25.32 -7.03 41.97
N ARG A 93 24.20 -7.48 42.58
CA ARG A 93 22.78 -7.33 42.18
C ARG A 93 22.28 -5.89 41.93
N ARG A 94 23.15 -4.89 41.84
CA ARG A 94 22.79 -3.48 41.50
C ARG A 94 22.97 -3.10 40.03
N ARG A 95 23.55 -3.96 39.18
CA ARG A 95 23.73 -3.64 37.74
C ARG A 95 22.59 -4.09 36.82
N PHE A 96 21.58 -4.81 37.32
CA PHE A 96 20.47 -5.26 36.47
C PHE A 96 19.43 -4.17 36.14
N LEU A 97 19.39 -3.05 36.87
CA LEU A 97 18.48 -1.93 36.56
C LEU A 97 19.06 -0.89 35.58
N GLY A 98 20.37 -0.90 35.33
CA GLY A 98 21.00 -0.02 34.33
C GLY A 98 20.90 -0.55 32.90
N ALA A 99 20.81 -1.88 32.74
CA ALA A 99 20.74 -2.52 31.43
C ALA A 99 19.34 -2.41 30.78
N LEU A 100 18.26 -2.45 31.58
CA LEU A 100 16.88 -2.26 31.09
C LEU A 100 16.59 -0.83 30.63
N ALA A 101 17.21 0.18 31.26
CA ALA A 101 17.09 1.56 30.83
C ALA A 101 17.85 1.85 29.52
N ALA A 102 19.01 1.20 29.31
CA ALA A 102 19.79 1.36 28.08
C ALA A 102 19.15 0.67 26.87
N SER A 103 18.48 -0.47 27.04
CA SER A 103 17.74 -1.15 25.96
C SER A 103 16.46 -0.42 25.55
N LEU A 104 15.79 0.26 26.48
CA LEU A 104 14.62 1.09 26.17
C LEU A 104 15.01 2.37 25.40
N VAL A 105 16.13 3.00 25.75
CA VAL A 105 16.65 4.18 25.04
C VAL A 105 17.19 3.80 23.65
N ALA A 106 17.85 2.65 23.50
CA ALA A 106 18.27 2.14 22.19
C ALA A 106 17.07 1.73 21.33
N GLY A 107 16.03 1.10 21.91
CA GLY A 107 14.78 0.77 21.22
C GLY A 107 14.01 2.01 20.74
N ILE A 108 13.91 3.06 21.58
CA ILE A 108 13.28 4.34 21.21
C ILE A 108 14.13 5.09 20.17
N ALA A 109 15.46 5.02 20.24
CA ALA A 109 16.34 5.65 19.25
C ALA A 109 16.29 4.93 17.89
N ILE A 110 16.17 3.60 17.87
CA ILE A 110 15.96 2.81 16.65
C ILE A 110 14.56 3.03 16.10
N ASP A 111 13.52 3.05 16.93
CA ASP A 111 12.14 3.34 16.51
C ASP A 111 11.99 4.77 15.97
N ARG A 112 12.59 5.77 16.63
CA ARG A 112 12.67 7.17 16.13
C ARG A 112 13.54 7.30 14.88
N ALA A 113 14.60 6.49 14.76
CA ALA A 113 15.40 6.45 13.55
C ALA A 113 14.67 5.75 12.39
N VAL A 114 13.90 4.68 12.65
CA VAL A 114 13.09 3.96 11.64
C VAL A 114 11.88 4.78 11.23
N ILE A 115 11.23 5.51 12.15
CA ILE A 115 10.17 6.47 11.83
C ILE A 115 10.76 7.71 11.13
N GLY A 116 11.96 8.17 11.50
CA GLY A 116 12.64 9.29 10.84
C GLY A 116 13.25 8.93 9.47
N ILE A 117 13.66 7.69 9.28
CA ILE A 117 14.08 7.10 7.99
C ILE A 117 12.85 6.80 7.16
N GLY A 118 11.78 6.26 7.75
CA GLY A 118 10.47 6.05 7.13
C GLY A 118 9.86 7.37 6.62
N ALA A 119 9.92 8.44 7.41
CA ALA A 119 9.51 9.78 6.96
C ALA A 119 10.42 10.35 5.85
N ARG A 120 11.71 10.01 5.85
CA ARG A 120 12.65 10.37 4.76
C ARG A 120 12.50 9.50 3.51
N PHE A 121 11.99 8.27 3.63
CA PHE A 121 11.68 7.37 2.51
C PHE A 121 10.26 7.64 1.95
N SER A 122 9.25 7.90 2.79
CA SER A 122 7.92 8.37 2.37
C SER A 122 8.01 9.69 1.61
N ALA A 123 8.80 10.65 2.08
CA ALA A 123 9.02 11.90 1.37
C ALA A 123 9.75 11.72 0.02
N LYS A 124 10.45 10.60 -0.19
CA LYS A 124 11.23 10.33 -1.40
C LYS A 124 10.36 9.79 -2.54
N ASP A 125 9.16 9.26 -2.29
CA ASP A 125 8.39 8.65 -3.38
C ASP A 125 6.86 8.78 -3.32
N GLU A 126 6.27 9.68 -2.52
CA GLU A 126 4.83 10.04 -2.63
C GLU A 126 4.40 10.30 -4.10
N ASN A 127 5.32 10.88 -4.88
CA ASN A 127 5.08 11.19 -6.29
C ASN A 127 5.11 9.95 -7.20
N SER A 128 5.83 8.90 -6.84
CA SER A 128 5.75 7.60 -7.51
C SER A 128 4.56 6.79 -7.01
N GLU A 129 4.15 6.99 -5.76
CA GLU A 129 3.09 6.22 -5.12
C GLU A 129 1.72 6.52 -5.73
N TRP A 130 1.33 7.79 -5.88
CA TRP A 130 0.06 8.11 -6.56
C TRP A 130 0.06 7.64 -8.01
N ARG A 131 1.21 7.69 -8.71
CA ARG A 131 1.36 7.20 -10.09
C ARG A 131 1.25 5.68 -10.18
N ALA A 132 1.73 4.96 -9.16
CA ALA A 132 1.54 3.52 -9.05
C ALA A 132 0.05 3.19 -8.90
N VAL A 133 -0.67 3.89 -8.01
CA VAL A 133 -2.12 3.71 -7.82
C VAL A 133 -2.90 4.05 -9.09
N VAL A 134 -2.51 5.13 -9.79
CA VAL A 134 -3.09 5.46 -11.10
C VAL A 134 -2.88 4.34 -12.11
N ALA A 135 -1.67 3.80 -12.21
CA ALA A 135 -1.40 2.68 -13.08
C ALA A 135 -2.22 1.44 -12.70
N ASP A 136 -2.44 1.18 -11.40
CA ASP A 136 -3.26 0.07 -10.94
C ASP A 136 -4.71 0.18 -11.44
N TYR A 137 -5.40 1.31 -11.19
CA TYR A 137 -6.80 1.40 -11.59
C TYR A 137 -6.99 1.61 -13.11
N ILE A 138 -6.07 2.30 -13.80
CA ILE A 138 -6.15 2.42 -15.27
C ILE A 138 -5.96 1.07 -15.94
N SER A 139 -5.16 0.16 -15.35
CA SER A 139 -4.95 -1.18 -15.91
C SER A 139 -6.24 -2.00 -16.03
N LEU A 140 -7.24 -1.68 -15.21
CA LEU A 140 -8.57 -2.31 -15.18
C LEU A 140 -9.52 -1.77 -16.26
N TYR A 141 -9.21 -0.61 -16.84
CA TYR A 141 -10.07 -0.01 -17.85
C TYR A 141 -9.97 -0.74 -19.17
N THR A 142 -11.11 -0.80 -19.85
CA THR A 142 -11.27 -1.38 -21.19
C THR A 142 -11.94 -0.36 -22.11
N ALA A 143 -12.00 -0.66 -23.42
CA ALA A 143 -12.72 0.20 -24.36
C ALA A 143 -14.21 0.34 -23.97
N GLU A 144 -14.81 -0.73 -23.44
CA GLU A 144 -16.20 -0.78 -22.97
C GLU A 144 -16.43 0.10 -21.74
N THR A 145 -15.40 0.32 -20.90
CA THR A 145 -15.46 1.27 -19.77
C THR A 145 -15.77 2.70 -20.26
N PHE A 146 -15.43 2.99 -21.52
CA PHE A 146 -15.65 4.27 -22.19
C PHE A 146 -16.58 4.19 -23.39
N ALA A 147 -17.46 3.19 -23.41
CA ALA A 147 -18.46 3.05 -24.45
C ALA A 147 -19.34 4.30 -24.56
N GLY A 148 -19.79 4.61 -25.77
CA GLY A 148 -20.58 5.80 -26.09
C GLY A 148 -19.79 6.90 -26.78
N PRO A 149 -20.48 7.94 -27.28
CA PRO A 149 -19.86 9.03 -28.01
C PRO A 149 -18.98 9.90 -27.09
N ALA A 150 -18.00 10.58 -27.67
CA ALA A 150 -17.27 11.64 -26.97
C ALA A 150 -18.23 12.80 -26.63
N PRO A 151 -18.16 13.38 -25.42
CA PRO A 151 -18.97 14.52 -25.04
C PRO A 151 -18.67 15.75 -25.92
N GLY A 152 -19.69 16.60 -26.13
CA GLY A 152 -19.53 17.87 -26.85
C GLY A 152 -18.58 18.83 -26.12
N ARG A 153 -18.09 19.87 -26.82
CA ARG A 153 -17.11 20.81 -26.24
C ARG A 153 -17.62 21.56 -25.01
N GLU A 154 -18.90 21.89 -24.99
CA GLU A 154 -19.56 22.52 -23.83
C GLU A 154 -19.57 21.58 -22.62
N ASP A 155 -19.93 20.31 -22.82
CA ASP A 155 -19.90 19.29 -21.77
C ASP A 155 -18.47 19.02 -21.27
N GLN A 156 -17.48 18.99 -22.16
CA GLN A 156 -16.08 18.88 -21.79
C GLN A 156 -15.66 20.05 -20.88
N ALA A 157 -15.99 21.28 -21.27
CA ALA A 157 -15.68 22.47 -20.48
C ALA A 157 -16.36 22.43 -19.10
N ALA A 158 -17.62 21.99 -19.04
CA ALA A 158 -18.35 21.85 -17.77
C ALA A 158 -17.70 20.81 -16.84
N GLN A 159 -17.24 19.67 -17.38
CA GLN A 159 -16.54 18.65 -16.59
C GLN A 159 -15.18 19.16 -16.08
N LEU A 160 -14.43 19.88 -16.91
CA LEU A 160 -13.12 20.44 -16.54
C LEU A 160 -13.25 21.55 -15.49
N ALA A 161 -14.27 22.42 -15.60
CA ALA A 161 -14.52 23.47 -14.63
C ALA A 161 -14.73 22.94 -13.19
N GLY A 162 -15.29 21.73 -13.04
CA GLY A 162 -15.41 21.06 -11.75
C GLY A 162 -14.07 20.65 -11.12
N LEU A 163 -13.03 20.48 -11.94
CA LEU A 163 -11.67 20.15 -11.49
C LEU A 163 -10.89 21.41 -11.09
N ASP A 164 -11.09 22.49 -11.84
CA ASP A 164 -10.37 23.76 -11.73
C ASP A 164 -10.42 24.34 -10.31
N GLU A 165 -11.59 24.34 -9.66
CA GLU A 165 -11.74 24.83 -8.29
C GLU A 165 -10.86 24.05 -7.29
N LYS A 166 -10.81 22.72 -7.43
CA LYS A 166 -10.09 21.85 -6.50
C LYS A 166 -8.58 21.83 -6.76
N LEU A 167 -8.19 21.98 -8.02
CA LEU A 167 -6.80 21.99 -8.43
C LEU A 167 -6.18 23.38 -8.51
N GLY A 168 -6.96 24.46 -8.49
CA GLY A 168 -6.41 25.80 -8.74
C GLY A 168 -5.75 25.88 -10.12
N LEU A 169 -6.35 25.21 -11.11
CA LEU A 169 -5.98 25.24 -12.52
C LEU A 169 -7.10 25.88 -13.34
N SER A 170 -6.81 26.21 -14.58
CA SER A 170 -7.79 26.62 -15.58
C SER A 170 -7.64 25.69 -16.78
N LEU A 171 -8.39 24.60 -16.80
CA LEU A 171 -8.30 23.58 -17.84
C LEU A 171 -9.31 23.86 -18.94
N SER A 172 -8.83 24.05 -20.18
CA SER A 172 -9.68 24.16 -21.35
C SER A 172 -9.72 22.83 -22.14
N PRO A 173 -10.82 22.53 -22.85
CA PRO A 173 -10.88 21.41 -23.77
C PRO A 173 -9.77 21.41 -24.83
N GLU A 174 -9.28 22.57 -25.24
CA GLU A 174 -8.14 22.74 -26.13
C GLU A 174 -6.83 22.30 -25.47
N ALA A 175 -6.60 22.68 -24.21
CA ALA A 175 -5.37 22.42 -23.50
C ALA A 175 -5.16 20.93 -23.22
N VAL A 176 -6.25 20.20 -22.95
CA VAL A 176 -6.23 18.76 -22.67
C VAL A 176 -6.53 17.88 -23.89
N SER A 177 -6.65 18.45 -25.09
CA SER A 177 -6.92 17.67 -26.29
C SER A 177 -5.70 16.85 -26.73
N LEU A 178 -5.93 15.60 -27.13
CA LEU A 178 -4.90 14.71 -27.68
C LEU A 178 -5.21 14.41 -29.16
N PRO A 179 -4.26 14.65 -30.10
CA PRO A 179 -4.51 14.43 -31.52
C PRO A 179 -4.88 12.98 -31.85
N GLY A 180 -6.05 12.79 -32.49
CA GLY A 180 -6.56 11.48 -32.90
C GLY A 180 -7.11 10.62 -31.78
N ILE A 181 -7.28 11.17 -30.57
CA ILE A 181 -7.71 10.42 -29.39
C ILE A 181 -8.94 11.12 -28.78
N ASP A 182 -9.99 10.33 -28.54
CA ASP A 182 -11.25 10.86 -28.04
C ASP A 182 -11.16 11.20 -26.55
N PHE A 183 -11.53 12.43 -26.18
CA PHE A 183 -11.87 12.75 -24.81
C PHE A 183 -13.14 11.98 -24.41
N LYS A 184 -13.13 11.33 -23.25
CA LYS A 184 -14.28 10.56 -22.76
C LYS A 184 -14.92 11.17 -21.53
N ARG A 185 -14.11 11.57 -20.54
CA ARG A 185 -14.60 12.20 -19.31
C ARG A 185 -13.48 12.90 -18.55
N ALA A 186 -13.84 13.86 -17.71
CA ALA A 186 -13.00 14.40 -16.66
C ALA A 186 -13.63 14.13 -15.28
N LEU A 187 -12.83 13.60 -14.35
CA LEU A 187 -13.26 13.20 -13.01
C LEU A 187 -12.31 13.74 -11.95
N LEU A 188 -12.88 14.16 -10.83
CA LEU A 188 -12.14 14.42 -9.60
C LEU A 188 -12.12 13.15 -8.76
N LEU A 189 -10.92 12.64 -8.52
CA LEU A 189 -10.64 11.56 -7.60
C LEU A 189 -9.92 12.12 -6.37
N GLN A 190 -9.78 11.27 -5.35
CA GLN A 190 -9.02 11.58 -4.15
C GLN A 190 -7.95 10.51 -3.91
N TYR A 191 -6.73 10.95 -3.66
CA TYR A 191 -5.62 10.10 -3.24
C TYR A 191 -5.01 10.70 -1.97
N ASP A 192 -5.03 9.93 -0.87
CA ASP A 192 -4.49 10.37 0.42
C ASP A 192 -5.01 11.76 0.86
N GLY A 193 -6.34 11.96 0.76
CA GLY A 193 -6.98 13.24 1.07
C GLY A 193 -6.74 14.38 0.06
N LYS A 194 -5.82 14.21 -0.90
CA LYS A 194 -5.48 15.20 -1.93
C LYS A 194 -6.31 14.99 -3.20
N ALA A 195 -6.65 16.10 -3.86
CA ALA A 195 -7.36 16.08 -5.13
C ALA A 195 -6.48 15.53 -6.26
N LEU A 196 -7.05 14.62 -7.07
CA LEU A 196 -6.46 14.08 -8.28
C LEU A 196 -7.45 14.24 -9.42
N ALA A 197 -7.13 15.07 -10.42
CA ALA A 197 -7.90 15.05 -11.66
C ALA A 197 -7.50 13.86 -12.50
N GLN A 198 -8.49 13.24 -13.11
CA GLN A 198 -8.32 12.31 -14.21
C GLN A 198 -9.11 12.83 -15.41
N ILE A 199 -8.41 13.09 -16.51
CA ILE A 199 -9.01 13.20 -17.84
C ILE A 199 -8.79 11.87 -18.54
N ALA A 200 -9.88 11.17 -18.84
CA ALA A 200 -9.84 9.87 -19.49
C ALA A 200 -10.10 10.00 -20.99
N TYR A 201 -9.36 9.21 -21.76
CA TYR A 201 -9.42 9.19 -23.21
C TYR A 201 -9.54 7.76 -23.73
N LEU A 202 -9.98 7.63 -24.97
CA LEU A 202 -9.97 6.38 -25.72
C LEU A 202 -9.21 6.59 -27.02
N ASP A 203 -8.05 5.96 -27.13
CA ASP A 203 -7.33 5.85 -28.39
C ASP A 203 -7.97 4.71 -29.21
N PRO A 204 -8.39 4.94 -30.47
CA PRO A 204 -9.03 3.91 -31.29
C PRO A 204 -8.12 2.69 -31.56
N GLU A 205 -6.80 2.85 -31.49
CA GLU A 205 -5.84 1.77 -31.77
C GLU A 205 -5.44 1.00 -30.50
N THR A 206 -5.10 1.71 -29.43
CA THR A 206 -4.48 1.11 -28.23
C THR A 206 -5.37 1.13 -26.99
N GLY A 207 -6.53 1.80 -27.07
CA GLY A 207 -7.57 1.76 -26.06
C GLY A 207 -7.42 2.82 -24.95
N PRO A 208 -7.78 2.49 -23.70
CA PRO A 208 -7.81 3.43 -22.57
C PRO A 208 -6.51 4.20 -22.34
N MET A 209 -6.65 5.52 -22.19
CA MET A 209 -5.59 6.42 -21.76
C MET A 209 -6.09 7.40 -20.70
N ALA A 210 -5.18 7.98 -19.93
CA ALA A 210 -5.51 9.04 -19.00
C ALA A 210 -4.41 10.08 -18.83
N LEU A 211 -4.82 11.34 -18.71
CA LEU A 211 -4.01 12.43 -18.16
C LEU A 211 -4.45 12.65 -16.72
N CYS A 212 -3.53 12.45 -15.78
CA CYS A 212 -3.76 12.67 -14.36
C CYS A 212 -2.97 13.87 -13.85
N ILE A 213 -3.59 14.67 -12.99
CA ILE A 213 -3.02 15.93 -12.50
C ILE A 213 -3.24 16.04 -10.99
N VAL A 214 -2.18 16.37 -10.26
CA VAL A 214 -2.20 16.62 -8.82
C VAL A 214 -1.47 17.92 -8.50
N LYS A 215 -1.86 18.59 -7.42
CA LYS A 215 -1.06 19.70 -6.85
C LYS A 215 0.28 19.16 -6.35
N SER A 216 1.37 19.86 -6.65
CA SER A 216 2.71 19.49 -6.20
C SER A 216 3.60 20.73 -6.08
N ASP A 217 4.34 20.82 -4.98
CA ASP A 217 5.31 21.88 -4.66
C ASP A 217 6.77 21.41 -4.79
N LYS A 218 6.99 20.19 -5.32
CA LYS A 218 8.31 19.58 -5.51
C LYS A 218 9.17 20.29 -6.57
N GLY A 219 8.56 21.19 -7.33
CA GLY A 219 9.21 21.98 -8.38
C GLY A 219 9.21 21.32 -9.77
N PRO A 220 9.75 22.05 -10.77
CA PRO A 220 9.67 21.63 -12.16
C PRO A 220 10.50 20.38 -12.44
N LYS A 221 9.95 19.45 -13.23
CA LYS A 221 10.66 18.30 -13.78
C LYS A 221 10.39 18.22 -15.29
N VAL A 222 11.44 17.95 -16.05
CA VAL A 222 11.31 17.59 -17.47
C VAL A 222 10.56 16.26 -17.64
N PRO A 223 9.95 15.99 -18.81
CA PRO A 223 9.24 14.75 -19.04
C PRO A 223 10.18 13.55 -18.84
N ASP A 224 9.72 12.59 -18.05
CA ASP A 224 10.43 11.37 -17.71
C ASP A 224 9.57 10.18 -18.11
N LEU A 225 10.18 9.21 -18.80
CA LEU A 225 9.50 8.04 -19.32
C LEU A 225 9.63 6.88 -18.33
N GLU A 226 8.50 6.26 -18.02
CA GLU A 226 8.43 5.09 -17.16
C GLU A 226 7.51 4.03 -17.79
N SER A 227 7.66 2.78 -17.33
CA SER A 227 6.72 1.71 -17.65
C SER A 227 6.11 1.16 -16.37
N ARG A 228 4.78 1.07 -16.33
CA ARG A 228 4.01 0.57 -15.17
C ARG A 228 2.86 -0.30 -15.67
N LYS A 229 2.76 -1.54 -15.16
CA LYS A 229 1.69 -2.51 -15.53
C LYS A 229 1.53 -2.72 -17.05
N GLY A 230 2.64 -2.72 -17.79
CA GLY A 230 2.61 -2.86 -19.26
C GLY A 230 2.07 -1.63 -20.02
N MET A 231 1.90 -0.50 -19.33
CA MET A 231 1.57 0.79 -19.91
C MET A 231 2.80 1.70 -19.88
N ASN A 232 2.90 2.57 -20.89
CA ASN A 232 3.91 3.61 -20.92
C ASN A 232 3.36 4.85 -20.22
N VAL A 233 4.23 5.47 -19.43
CA VAL A 233 3.92 6.62 -18.59
C VAL A 233 4.90 7.73 -18.92
N VAL A 234 4.40 8.93 -19.19
CA VAL A 234 5.22 10.13 -19.22
C VAL A 234 4.82 11.02 -18.05
N TYR A 235 5.79 11.34 -17.22
CA TYR A 235 5.61 12.15 -16.02
C TYR A 235 6.38 13.46 -16.10
N TRP A 236 5.75 14.57 -15.75
CA TRP A 236 6.40 15.87 -15.64
C TRP A 236 5.78 16.70 -14.52
N SER A 237 6.46 17.76 -14.11
CA SER A 237 5.91 18.74 -13.16
C SER A 237 6.32 20.15 -13.51
N ASN A 238 5.50 21.12 -13.10
CA ASN A 238 5.84 22.53 -13.09
C ASN A 238 5.99 23.00 -11.63
N ALA A 239 5.91 24.30 -11.36
CA ALA A 239 6.08 24.85 -10.02
C ALA A 239 4.94 24.47 -9.04
N THR A 240 3.74 24.16 -9.55
CA THR A 240 2.52 24.02 -8.74
C THR A 240 1.81 22.69 -8.91
N HIS A 241 2.13 21.93 -9.96
CA HIS A 241 1.42 20.72 -10.35
C HIS A 241 2.35 19.65 -10.91
N ALA A 242 1.92 18.40 -10.74
CA ALA A 242 2.51 17.22 -11.32
C ALA A 242 1.50 16.53 -12.24
N PHE A 243 2.00 16.00 -13.35
CA PHE A 243 1.22 15.49 -14.46
C PHE A 243 1.72 14.12 -14.85
N MET A 244 0.78 13.25 -15.23
CA MET A 244 1.06 11.90 -15.69
C MET A 244 0.16 11.57 -16.87
N LEU A 245 0.75 11.29 -18.03
CA LEU A 245 0.04 10.69 -19.16
C LEU A 245 0.35 9.19 -19.18
N ILE A 246 -0.68 8.34 -19.22
CA ILE A 246 -0.55 6.88 -19.19
C ILE A 246 -1.45 6.21 -20.23
N GLY A 247 -0.94 5.15 -20.87
CA GLY A 247 -1.72 4.30 -21.79
C GLY A 247 -0.93 3.10 -22.29
N ARG A 248 -1.62 2.14 -22.93
CA ARG A 248 -1.00 1.00 -23.65
C ARG A 248 -0.51 1.39 -25.05
N ILE A 249 0.02 2.60 -25.17
CA ILE A 249 0.41 3.23 -26.44
C ILE A 249 1.94 3.16 -26.61
N PRO A 250 2.48 3.08 -27.84
CA PRO A 250 3.93 3.07 -28.06
C PRO A 250 4.67 4.25 -27.41
N VAL A 251 5.93 4.01 -27.02
CA VAL A 251 6.77 4.98 -26.30
C VAL A 251 6.88 6.31 -27.03
N ASP A 252 7.24 6.28 -28.32
CA ASP A 252 7.43 7.49 -29.12
C ASP A 252 6.14 8.33 -29.17
N ARG A 253 4.98 7.65 -29.25
CA ARG A 253 3.67 8.30 -29.32
C ARG A 253 3.24 8.90 -27.99
N VAL A 254 3.43 8.21 -26.85
CA VAL A 254 3.10 8.81 -25.54
C VAL A 254 3.97 10.03 -25.25
N GLN A 255 5.25 10.01 -25.68
CA GLN A 255 6.15 11.16 -25.51
C GLN A 255 5.70 12.35 -26.35
N GLU A 256 5.35 12.14 -27.62
CA GLU A 256 4.80 13.18 -28.49
C GLU A 256 3.51 13.80 -27.91
N LEU A 257 2.58 12.96 -27.44
CA LEU A 257 1.34 13.41 -26.83
C LEU A 257 1.57 14.18 -25.53
N ALA A 258 2.49 13.71 -24.69
CA ALA A 258 2.84 14.37 -23.44
C ALA A 258 3.49 15.74 -23.68
N GLU A 259 4.36 15.89 -24.68
CA GLU A 259 4.97 17.17 -25.03
C GLU A 259 3.92 18.18 -25.56
N ASN A 260 3.01 17.71 -26.40
CA ASN A 260 1.88 18.51 -26.89
C ASN A 260 0.93 18.94 -25.75
N ALA A 261 0.66 18.07 -24.78
CA ALA A 261 -0.13 18.42 -23.61
C ALA A 261 0.62 19.41 -22.70
N ARG A 262 1.89 19.14 -22.41
CA ARG A 262 2.76 19.97 -21.57
C ARG A 262 2.87 21.41 -22.09
N SER A 263 3.11 21.60 -23.38
CA SER A 263 3.22 22.94 -23.97
C SER A 263 1.93 23.75 -23.77
N ARG A 264 0.77 23.13 -23.98
CA ARG A 264 -0.54 23.78 -23.81
C ARG A 264 -0.94 24.03 -22.36
N LEU A 265 -0.55 23.15 -21.44
CA LEU A 265 -0.82 23.30 -20.00
C LEU A 265 0.16 24.24 -19.29
N SER A 266 1.22 24.66 -19.99
CA SER A 266 2.19 25.66 -19.50
C SER A 266 1.91 27.09 -19.98
N SER A 267 0.96 27.25 -20.90
CA SER A 267 0.54 28.54 -21.47
C SER A 267 -0.59 29.15 -20.63
#